data_AF-A0A9X8YQL3-F1
#
_entry.id   AF-A0A9X8YQL3-F1
#
_cell.length_a   1.000
_cell.length_b   1.000
_cell.length_c   1.000
_cell.angle_alpha   90.00
_cell.angle_beta   90.00
_cell.angle_gamma   90.00
#
_symmetry.space_group_name_H-M   'P 1'
#
loop_
_entity.id
_entity.type
_entity.pdbx_description
1 polymer ?
#
loop_
_entity_poly.entity_id
_entity_poly.type
_entity_poly.pdbx_seq_one_letter_code
_entity_poly.pdbx_strand_id
1 'polypeptide(L)' 'MPIRVPDELPAVNFLRGENVFVMTSSRAKTQEIR' A
#
# COMPACT_ATOMS: atom_id res chain seq x y z
N MET A 1 3.70 10.80 -0.83
CA MET A 1 3.69 9.80 -1.92
C MET A 1 3.38 8.44 -1.33
N PRO A 2 2.42 7.68 -1.88
CA PRO A 2 2.11 6.35 -1.39
C PRO A 2 3.30 5.42 -1.64
N ILE A 3 3.75 4.74 -0.59
CA ILE A 3 4.72 3.65 -0.69
C ILE A 3 4.01 2.42 -1.29
N ARG A 4 4.56 1.88 -2.38
CA ARG A 4 4.08 0.63 -2.98
C ARG A 4 4.72 -0.53 -2.26
N VAL A 5 3.89 -1.38 -1.67
CA VAL A 5 4.32 -2.63 -1.04
C VAL A 5 3.45 -3.78 -1.57
N PRO A 6 4.02 -4.97 -1.76
CA PRO A 6 3.26 -6.19 -2.01
C PRO A 6 2.10 -6.36 -1.01
N ASP A 7 0.93 -6.74 -1.53
CA ASP A 7 -0.31 -6.87 -0.75
C ASP A 7 -0.23 -7.95 0.35
N GLU A 8 0.72 -8.90 0.22
CA GLU A 8 0.94 -10.00 1.15
C GLU A 8 1.95 -9.70 2.27
N LEU A 9 2.48 -8.47 2.34
CA LEU A 9 3.42 -8.11 3.42
C LEU A 9 2.68 -7.91 4.75
N PRO A 10 3.12 -8.59 5.84
CA PRO A 10 2.60 -8.36 7.19
C PRO A 10 2.69 -6.89 7.62
N ALA A 11 3.67 -6.16 7.06
CA ALA A 11 3.90 -4.74 7.29
C ALA A 11 2.74 -3.85 6.85
N VAL A 12 1.87 -4.27 5.92
CA VAL A 12 0.70 -3.49 5.49
C VAL A 12 -0.26 -3.26 6.66
N ASN A 13 -0.49 -4.29 7.47
CA ASN A 13 -1.38 -4.21 8.62
C ASN A 13 -0.77 -3.37 9.74
N PHE A 14 0.54 -3.48 9.94
CA PHE A 14 1.28 -2.67 10.92
C PHE A 14 1.24 -1.18 10.56
N LEU A 15 1.56 -0.83 9.31
CA LEU A 15 1.58 0.55 8.83
C LEU A 15 0.18 1.19 8.81
N ARG A 16 -0.88 0.41 8.53
CA ARG A 16 -2.27 0.89 8.65
C ARG A 16 -2.65 1.25 10.09
N GLY A 17 -2.13 0.52 11.09
CA GLY A 17 -2.33 0.84 12.51
C GLY A 17 -1.64 2.14 12.94
N GLU A 18 -0.53 2.47 12.28
CA GLU A 18 0.28 3.69 12.51
C GLU A 18 -0.22 4.92 11.73
N ASN A 19 -1.44 4.89 11.18
CA ASN A 19 -1.97 5.95 10.29
C ASN A 19 -1.11 6.22 9.04
N VAL A 20 -0.25 5.28 8.64
CA VAL A 20 0.54 5.39 7.42
C VAL A 20 -0.31 4.97 6.22
N PHE A 21 -0.44 5.86 5.24
CA PHE A 21 -1.19 5.58 4.02
C PHE A 21 -0.39 4.65 3.10
N VAL A 22 -0.75 3.36 3.11
CA VAL A 22 -0.16 2.32 2.27
C VAL A 22 -1.06 2.05 1.07
N MET A 23 -0.49 2.11 -0.14
CA MET A 23 -1.20 1.80 -1.39
C MET A 23 -0.88 0.37 -1.82
N THR A 24 -1.93 -0.44 -1.93
CA THR A 24 -1.83 -1.81 -2.43
C THR A 24 -1.50 -1.83 -3.91
N SER A 25 -0.74 -2.83 -4.36
CA SER A 25 -0.33 -2.97 -5.76
C SER A 25 -1.52 -3.15 -6.69
N SER A 26 -2.56 -3.84 -6.20
CA SER A 26 -3.88 -3.96 -6.83
C SER A 26 -4.55 -2.60 -7.11
N ARG A 27 -4.58 -1.68 -6.13
CA ARG A 27 -5.16 -0.34 -6.31
C ARG A 27 -4.30 0.57 -7.16
N ALA A 28 -2.98 0.47 -7.05
CA ALA A 28 -2.05 1.23 -7.88
C ALA A 28 -2.22 0.90 -9.37
N LYS A 29 -2.48 -0.38 -9.70
CA LYS A 29 -2.76 -0.84 -11.08
C LYS A 29 -4.06 -0.27 -11.63
N THR A 30 -5.11 -0.15 -10.81
CA THR A 30 -6.39 0.45 -11.21
C THR A 30 -6.30 1.95 -11.44
N GLN A 31 -5.43 2.65 -10.70
CA GLN A 31 -5.30 4.11 -10.77
C GLN A 31 -4.17 4.59 -11.71
N GLU A 32 -3.53 3.69 -12.46
CA GLU A 32 -2.38 3.98 -13.34
C GLU A 32 -1.25 4.77 -12.66
N ILE A 33 -1.09 4.61 -11.35
CA ILE A 33 -0.01 5.29 -10.63
C ILE A 33 1.27 4.53 -11.02
N ARG A 34 2.23 5.23 -11.67
CA ARG A 34 3.50 4.68 -12.17
C ARG A 34 4.64 4.81 -11.19
#